data_AF-A0AAW2K3W5-F1
#
_entry.id   AF-A0AAW2K3W5-F1
#
_cell.length_a   1.000
_cell.length_b   1.000
_cell.length_c   1.000
_cell.angle_alpha   90.00
_cell.angle_beta   90.00
_cell.angle_gamma   90.00
#
_symmetry.space_group_name_H-M   'P 1'
#
loop_
_entity.id
_entity.type
_entity.pdbx_description
1 polymer ?
#
loop_
_entity_poly.entity_id
_entity_poly.type
_entity_poly.pdbx_seq_one_letter_code
_entity_poly.pdbx_strand_id
1 'polypeptide(L)'
;MLLCCKVYISETRNEEAVEVIDRAARREPETVIVNKFMDHDYNRVAYTLVSYVAHDSIGCPIYTPLQQSVVAMAGAAYEAINLESHCGAHPRLGVIDDIVCHPLGRASLDEAAWLAKTIASDVGNRFQVPVYLYAAAHPTGKTLETIRRELGYYWPNYMGNQWAGWGQPEILPEKPNEGPEMASRARGVVMIGARPWIATYNVPILSTDVSAAKRIALMVSGRGGGLPTVQTLGLVHGEDTTEITCMLLEPNQIGADRVQKQVEMLAAQGGLDVEKGYFTDLSPEMIVERYMKLINADSS
;
A
#
# COMPACT_ATOMS: atom_id res chain seq x y z
N MET A 1 8.08 15.22 -16.08
CA MET A 1 7.21 14.04 -15.87
C MET A 1 7.38 13.62 -14.43
N LEU A 2 6.33 13.13 -13.76
CA LEU A 2 6.39 12.81 -12.33
C LEU A 2 6.05 11.34 -12.12
N LEU A 3 6.74 10.70 -11.19
CA LEU A 3 6.35 9.40 -10.67
C LEU A 3 5.89 9.58 -9.23
N CYS A 4 5.07 8.64 -8.77
CA CYS A 4 4.64 8.56 -7.38
C CYS A 4 4.91 7.16 -6.85
N CYS A 5 5.45 7.06 -5.64
CA CYS A 5 5.54 5.81 -4.91
C CYS A 5 4.64 5.89 -3.68
N LYS A 6 3.70 4.94 -3.54
CA LYS A 6 3.02 4.72 -2.26
C LYS A 6 3.73 3.60 -1.52
N VAL A 7 4.16 3.84 -0.29
CA VAL A 7 4.91 2.90 0.55
C VAL A 7 4.08 2.59 1.79
N TYR A 8 3.74 1.32 1.98
CA TYR A 8 2.94 0.84 3.12
C TYR A 8 3.84 0.09 4.10
N ILE A 9 3.95 0.60 5.33
CA ILE A 9 4.82 0.05 6.37
C ILE A 9 3.97 -0.36 7.58
N SER A 10 4.20 -1.58 8.07
CA SER A 10 3.51 -2.20 9.19
C SER A 10 4.02 -1.66 10.53
N GLU A 11 3.85 -0.36 10.78
CA GLU A 11 4.12 0.29 12.07
C GLU A 11 3.48 1.68 12.13
N THR A 12 2.77 1.98 13.21
CA THR A 12 2.32 3.35 13.59
C THR A 12 2.40 3.63 15.07
N ARG A 13 2.63 2.62 15.91
CA ARG A 13 2.60 2.71 17.38
C ARG A 13 3.98 3.02 17.95
N ASN A 14 5.03 2.64 17.24
CA ASN A 14 6.40 3.06 17.53
C ASN A 14 6.71 4.37 16.80
N GLU A 15 6.50 5.50 17.48
CA GLU A 15 6.74 6.84 16.93
C GLU A 15 8.20 7.05 16.52
N GLU A 16 9.17 6.55 17.29
CA GLU A 16 10.60 6.67 16.96
C GLU A 16 10.94 5.96 15.65
N ALA A 17 10.42 4.75 15.44
CA ALA A 17 10.62 4.02 14.19
C ALA A 17 10.03 4.80 13.00
N VAL A 18 8.81 5.32 13.15
CA VAL A 18 8.12 6.14 12.15
C VAL A 18 8.92 7.41 11.83
N GLU A 19 9.47 8.08 12.82
CA GLU A 19 10.30 9.27 12.62
C GLU A 19 11.61 8.99 11.90
N VAL A 20 12.31 7.90 12.22
CA VAL A 20 13.55 7.51 11.54
C VAL A 20 13.28 7.27 10.05
N ILE A 21 12.14 6.64 9.72
CA ILE A 21 11.70 6.41 8.35
C ILE A 21 11.39 7.73 7.63
N ASP A 22 10.66 8.65 8.28
CA ASP A 22 10.39 9.99 7.73
C ASP A 22 11.68 10.73 7.38
N ARG A 23 12.64 10.72 8.30
CA ARG A 23 13.95 11.36 8.09
C ARG A 23 14.71 10.71 6.94
N ALA A 24 14.63 9.40 6.78
CA ALA A 24 15.30 8.70 5.68
C ALA A 24 14.77 9.13 4.31
N ALA A 25 13.45 9.33 4.17
CA ALA A 25 12.86 9.78 2.92
C ALA A 25 13.27 11.21 2.55
N ARG A 26 13.41 12.09 3.55
CA ARG A 26 13.74 13.52 3.39
C ARG A 26 15.20 13.82 3.09
N ARG A 27 16.06 12.79 2.97
CA ARG A 27 17.49 12.97 2.61
C ARG A 27 17.67 13.45 1.18
N GLU A 28 16.75 13.07 0.29
CA GLU A 28 16.74 13.53 -1.09
C GLU A 28 15.83 14.76 -1.20
N PRO A 29 16.37 15.97 -1.42
CA PRO A 29 15.57 17.20 -1.44
C PRO A 29 14.56 17.24 -2.59
N GLU A 30 14.81 16.47 -3.65
CA GLU A 30 13.95 16.40 -4.83
C GLU A 30 12.80 15.40 -4.69
N THR A 31 12.75 14.62 -3.60
CA THR A 31 11.63 13.75 -3.26
C THR A 31 10.78 14.36 -2.16
N VAL A 32 9.49 14.53 -2.43
CA VAL A 32 8.55 15.13 -1.48
C VAL A 32 7.56 14.07 -0.98
N ILE A 33 7.42 13.96 0.35
CA ILE A 33 6.28 13.27 0.97
C ILE A 33 5.06 14.20 0.87
N VAL A 34 4.15 13.94 -0.06
CA VAL A 34 2.95 14.75 -0.29
C VAL A 34 1.78 14.35 0.61
N ASN A 35 1.77 13.11 1.09
CA ASN A 35 0.77 12.61 2.03
C ASN A 35 1.39 11.53 2.94
N LYS A 36 0.90 11.49 4.17
CA LYS A 36 1.21 10.48 5.18
C LYS A 36 -0.08 10.15 5.92
N PHE A 37 -0.55 8.92 5.78
CA PHE A 37 -1.74 8.43 6.46
C PHE A 37 -1.31 7.39 7.49
N MET A 38 -1.60 7.64 8.76
CA MET A 38 -1.29 6.75 9.86
C MET A 38 -2.58 6.22 10.46
N ASP A 39 -2.65 4.91 10.65
CA ASP A 39 -3.76 4.27 11.33
C ASP A 39 -3.25 3.39 12.48
N HIS A 40 -3.67 3.71 13.70
CA HIS A 40 -3.20 3.06 14.91
C HIS A 40 -3.83 1.66 15.11
N ASP A 41 -5.07 1.45 14.69
CA ASP A 41 -5.77 0.16 14.83
C ASP A 41 -5.26 -0.85 13.81
N TYR A 42 -5.06 -0.39 12.58
CA TYR A 42 -4.40 -1.16 11.53
C TYR A 42 -2.92 -1.40 11.81
N ASN A 43 -2.31 -0.57 12.65
CA ASN A 43 -0.88 -0.54 12.90
C ASN A 43 -0.09 -0.49 11.58
N ARG A 44 -0.47 0.45 10.71
CA ARG A 44 0.10 0.62 9.37
C ARG A 44 0.11 2.08 8.94
N VAL A 45 1.25 2.54 8.46
CA VAL A 45 1.43 3.86 7.85
C VAL A 45 1.54 3.72 6.34
N ALA A 46 0.93 4.65 5.61
CA ALA A 46 1.07 4.81 4.17
C ALA A 46 1.72 6.16 3.88
N TYR A 47 2.77 6.14 3.07
CA TYR A 47 3.45 7.32 2.55
C TYR A 47 3.16 7.48 1.07
N THR A 48 2.93 8.71 0.63
CA THR A 48 2.84 9.05 -0.79
C THR A 48 4.00 9.98 -1.11
N LEU A 49 4.98 9.48 -1.87
CA LEU A 49 6.17 10.21 -2.28
C LEU A 49 6.12 10.55 -3.76
N VAL A 50 6.58 11.75 -4.14
CA VAL A 50 6.61 12.20 -5.53
C VAL A 50 7.96 12.84 -5.86
N SER A 51 8.45 12.55 -7.05
CA SER A 51 9.57 13.26 -7.68
C SER A 51 9.46 13.17 -9.20
N TYR A 52 10.39 13.83 -9.89
CA TYR A 52 10.51 13.74 -11.33
C TYR A 52 11.18 12.44 -11.78
N VAL A 53 11.03 12.13 -13.06
CA VAL A 53 11.82 11.12 -13.77
C VAL A 53 12.58 11.80 -14.91
N ALA A 54 13.86 11.48 -15.03
CA ALA A 54 14.74 11.95 -16.09
C ALA A 54 14.96 10.86 -17.13
N HIS A 55 15.18 11.30 -18.37
CA HIS A 55 15.31 10.44 -19.54
C HIS A 55 16.60 10.71 -20.28
N ASP A 56 17.09 9.72 -21.00
CA ASP A 56 18.16 9.89 -21.98
C ASP A 56 17.67 10.55 -23.28
N SER A 57 18.57 10.70 -24.26
CA SER A 57 18.27 11.33 -25.54
C SER A 57 17.23 10.58 -26.39
N ILE A 58 16.94 9.31 -26.11
CA ILE A 58 15.95 8.51 -26.83
C ILE A 58 14.65 8.32 -26.03
N GLY A 59 14.53 8.97 -24.87
CA GLY A 59 13.32 8.95 -24.04
C GLY A 59 13.21 7.74 -23.11
N CYS A 60 14.30 7.01 -22.86
CA CYS A 60 14.30 5.94 -21.86
C CYS A 60 14.53 6.51 -20.46
N PRO A 61 13.77 6.08 -19.42
CA PRO A 61 13.99 6.55 -18.06
C PRO A 61 15.36 6.07 -17.55
N ILE A 62 16.13 7.00 -16.98
CA ILE A 62 17.49 6.73 -16.50
C ILE A 62 17.69 7.06 -15.02
N TYR A 63 16.88 7.97 -14.46
CA TYR A 63 17.06 8.42 -13.09
C TYR A 63 15.77 8.98 -12.49
N THR A 64 15.57 8.74 -11.20
CA THR A 64 14.61 9.45 -10.37
C THR A 64 15.10 9.46 -8.92
N PRO A 65 15.01 10.59 -8.19
CA PRO A 65 15.31 10.66 -6.77
C PRO A 65 14.46 9.71 -5.91
N LEU A 66 13.25 9.34 -6.39
CA LEU A 66 12.34 8.44 -5.67
C LEU A 66 12.96 7.10 -5.32
N GLN A 67 13.79 6.53 -6.20
CA GLN A 67 14.42 5.24 -5.95
C GLN A 67 15.27 5.30 -4.67
N GLN A 68 16.11 6.33 -4.55
CA GLN A 68 17.01 6.50 -3.42
C GLN A 68 16.23 6.72 -2.13
N SER A 69 15.20 7.58 -2.15
CA SER A 69 14.36 7.84 -0.98
C SER A 69 13.61 6.59 -0.51
N VAL A 70 12.98 5.84 -1.43
CA VAL A 70 12.24 4.62 -1.07
C VAL A 70 13.17 3.52 -0.54
N VAL A 71 14.34 3.34 -1.14
CA VAL A 71 15.34 2.37 -0.65
C VAL A 71 15.90 2.80 0.72
N ALA A 72 16.11 4.09 0.95
CA ALA A 72 16.55 4.61 2.25
C ALA A 72 15.48 4.41 3.33
N MET A 73 14.20 4.69 3.01
CA MET A 73 13.07 4.39 3.90
C MET A 73 13.01 2.90 4.21
N ALA A 74 13.24 2.05 3.21
CA ALA A 74 13.20 0.61 3.41
C ALA A 74 14.30 0.13 4.39
N GLY A 75 15.53 0.63 4.23
CA GLY A 75 16.62 0.35 5.16
C GLY A 75 16.28 0.78 6.59
N ALA A 76 15.80 2.02 6.76
CA ALA A 76 15.37 2.54 8.06
C ALA A 76 14.26 1.68 8.69
N ALA A 77 13.28 1.24 7.90
CA ALA A 77 12.19 0.39 8.38
C ALA A 77 12.69 -0.97 8.84
N TYR A 78 13.57 -1.63 8.07
CA TYR A 78 14.13 -2.94 8.43
C TYR A 78 15.11 -2.89 9.62
N GLU A 79 15.65 -1.72 9.95
CA GLU A 79 16.48 -1.50 11.15
C GLU A 79 15.62 -1.21 12.39
N ALA A 80 14.55 -0.43 12.24
CA ALA A 80 13.76 0.07 13.37
C ALA A 80 12.59 -0.84 13.76
N ILE A 81 12.11 -1.70 12.86
CA ILE A 81 10.89 -2.49 13.07
C ILE A 81 11.22 -3.98 13.06
N ASN A 82 10.70 -4.70 14.06
CA ASN A 82 10.70 -6.15 14.10
C ASN A 82 9.26 -6.67 13.92
N LEU A 83 8.99 -7.30 12.78
CA LEU A 83 7.68 -7.86 12.44
C LEU A 83 7.21 -8.91 13.46
N GLU A 84 8.10 -9.60 14.17
CA GLU A 84 7.72 -10.59 15.21
C GLU A 84 6.98 -9.95 16.38
N SER A 85 7.24 -8.67 16.66
CA SER A 85 6.57 -7.89 17.69
C SER A 85 5.36 -7.11 17.17
N HIS A 86 5.14 -7.08 15.86
CA HIS A 86 4.02 -6.37 15.24
C HIS A 86 2.69 -7.07 15.52
N CYS A 87 1.65 -6.29 15.82
CA CYS A 87 0.26 -6.73 15.82
C CYS A 87 -0.64 -5.61 15.29
N GLY A 88 -1.61 -5.94 14.42
CA GLY A 88 -2.53 -4.97 13.84
C GLY A 88 -3.76 -5.61 13.20
N ALA A 89 -4.78 -4.78 12.96
CA ALA A 89 -6.03 -5.21 12.33
C ALA A 89 -5.98 -5.25 10.80
N HIS A 90 -4.97 -4.66 10.17
CA HIS A 90 -4.80 -4.75 8.72
C HIS A 90 -3.90 -5.94 8.35
N PRO A 91 -4.26 -6.74 7.33
CA PRO A 91 -3.40 -7.81 6.86
C PRO A 91 -2.05 -7.28 6.40
N ARG A 92 -1.01 -8.07 6.65
CA ARG A 92 0.38 -7.75 6.31
C ARG A 92 1.24 -9.00 6.27
N LEU A 93 2.24 -8.99 5.39
CA LEU A 93 3.24 -10.04 5.26
C LEU A 93 4.68 -9.54 5.46
N GLY A 94 4.89 -8.23 5.66
CA GLY A 94 6.23 -7.67 5.85
C GLY A 94 6.24 -6.43 6.72
N VAL A 95 7.44 -6.04 7.16
CA VAL A 95 7.71 -4.71 7.72
C VAL A 95 7.29 -3.65 6.71
N ILE A 96 7.69 -3.84 5.45
CA ILE A 96 7.19 -3.09 4.31
C ILE A 96 6.26 -4.05 3.56
N ASP A 97 4.97 -3.77 3.60
CA ASP A 97 3.96 -4.69 3.05
C ASP A 97 3.82 -4.52 1.54
N ASP A 98 3.81 -3.28 1.07
CA ASP A 98 3.51 -2.96 -0.33
C ASP A 98 4.21 -1.66 -0.73
N ILE A 99 4.83 -1.65 -1.91
CA ILE A 99 5.33 -0.47 -2.59
C ILE A 99 4.71 -0.44 -3.97
N VAL A 100 3.94 0.59 -4.27
CA VAL A 100 3.31 0.75 -5.59
C VAL A 100 3.76 2.03 -6.26
N CYS A 101 4.28 1.88 -7.48
CA CYS A 101 4.68 2.98 -8.34
C CYS A 101 3.53 3.34 -9.28
N HIS A 102 3.25 4.63 -9.40
CA HIS A 102 2.22 5.18 -10.28
C HIS A 102 2.81 6.24 -11.21
N PRO A 103 2.39 6.25 -12.49
CA PRO A 103 2.64 7.40 -13.34
C PRO A 103 1.82 8.61 -12.88
N LEU A 104 2.42 9.80 -12.88
CA LEU A 104 1.75 11.08 -12.66
C LEU A 104 2.07 12.10 -13.75
N GLY A 105 1.11 12.98 -13.99
CA GLY A 105 1.20 14.00 -15.05
C GLY A 105 1.36 13.35 -16.42
N ARG A 106 2.55 13.48 -17.02
CA ARG A 106 2.85 12.93 -18.36
C ARG A 106 3.67 11.63 -18.32
N ALA A 107 3.99 11.10 -17.15
CA ALA A 107 4.73 9.85 -17.06
C ALA A 107 3.92 8.66 -17.57
N SER A 108 4.62 7.63 -18.07
CA SER A 108 4.02 6.41 -18.58
C SER A 108 3.99 5.29 -17.52
N LEU A 109 3.11 4.31 -17.71
CA LEU A 109 3.09 3.12 -16.85
C LEU A 109 4.39 2.33 -16.94
N ASP A 110 5.07 2.35 -18.09
CA ASP A 110 6.36 1.68 -18.28
C ASP A 110 7.46 2.33 -17.45
N GLU A 111 7.44 3.66 -17.27
CA GLU A 111 8.37 4.36 -16.38
C GLU A 111 8.12 4.00 -14.90
N ALA A 112 6.85 3.88 -14.50
CA ALA A 112 6.52 3.40 -13.16
C ALA A 112 6.96 1.94 -12.95
N ALA A 113 6.82 1.09 -13.98
CA ALA A 113 7.27 -0.30 -13.95
C ALA A 113 8.80 -0.42 -13.91
N TRP A 114 9.51 0.43 -14.65
CA TRP A 114 10.96 0.56 -14.56
C TRP A 114 11.39 0.90 -13.12
N LEU A 115 10.79 1.93 -12.51
CA LEU A 115 11.11 2.31 -11.14
C LEU A 115 10.84 1.17 -10.14
N ALA A 116 9.67 0.52 -10.24
CA ALA A 116 9.30 -0.60 -9.38
C ALA A 116 10.33 -1.75 -9.45
N LYS A 117 10.79 -2.11 -10.65
CA LYS A 117 11.81 -3.14 -10.85
C LYS A 117 13.16 -2.74 -10.27
N THR A 118 13.57 -1.48 -10.43
CA THR A 118 14.84 -1.00 -9.87
C THR A 118 14.81 -0.99 -8.35
N ILE A 119 13.72 -0.52 -7.74
CA ILE A 119 13.51 -0.59 -6.28
C ILE A 119 13.52 -2.05 -5.81
N ALA A 120 12.83 -2.96 -6.51
CA ALA A 120 12.80 -4.37 -6.16
C ALA A 120 14.17 -5.02 -6.14
N SER A 121 15.00 -4.74 -7.15
CA SER A 121 16.37 -5.25 -7.19
C SER A 121 17.21 -4.70 -6.04
N ASP A 122 17.12 -3.40 -5.74
CA ASP A 122 17.84 -2.80 -4.62
C ASP A 122 17.39 -3.35 -3.27
N VAL A 123 16.07 -3.42 -3.03
CA VAL A 123 15.51 -3.89 -1.76
C VAL A 123 15.84 -5.37 -1.54
N GLY A 124 15.60 -6.22 -2.54
CA GLY A 124 15.85 -7.66 -2.43
C GLY A 124 17.32 -7.98 -2.20
N ASN A 125 18.22 -7.34 -2.96
CA ASN A 125 19.65 -7.60 -2.87
C ASN A 125 20.31 -6.97 -1.64
N ARG A 126 19.98 -5.73 -1.27
CA ARG A 126 20.63 -5.04 -0.15
C ARG A 126 20.14 -5.53 1.20
N PHE A 127 18.83 -5.75 1.33
CA PHE A 127 18.21 -6.10 2.60
C PHE A 127 17.90 -7.60 2.73
N GLN A 128 18.23 -8.40 1.72
CA GLN A 128 18.07 -9.86 1.75
C GLN A 128 16.65 -10.27 2.17
N VAL A 129 15.67 -9.68 1.49
CA VAL A 129 14.23 -9.92 1.72
C VAL A 129 13.59 -10.43 0.44
N PRO A 130 12.70 -11.42 0.51
CA PRO A 130 11.95 -11.88 -0.65
C PRO A 130 11.06 -10.76 -1.20
N VAL A 131 11.17 -10.48 -2.50
CA VAL A 131 10.39 -9.45 -3.19
C VAL A 131 9.48 -10.08 -4.24
N TYR A 132 8.20 -9.76 -4.19
CA TYR A 132 7.22 -10.18 -5.18
C TYR A 132 6.78 -9.01 -6.05
N LEU A 133 7.13 -9.06 -7.33
CA LEU A 133 6.69 -8.09 -8.31
C LEU A 133 5.22 -8.33 -8.70
N TYR A 134 4.48 -7.27 -9.00
CA TYR A 134 3.10 -7.40 -9.50
C TYR A 134 2.73 -6.37 -10.57
N ALA A 135 1.61 -6.63 -11.24
CA ALA A 135 1.04 -5.81 -12.32
C ALA A 135 2.10 -5.49 -13.40
N ALA A 136 2.24 -4.24 -13.82
CA ALA A 136 3.15 -3.88 -14.93
C ALA A 136 4.62 -4.16 -14.62
N ALA A 137 4.98 -4.29 -13.33
CA ALA A 137 6.33 -4.67 -12.93
C ALA A 137 6.59 -6.19 -13.05
N HIS A 138 5.56 -7.02 -12.99
CA HIS A 138 5.71 -8.48 -13.05
C HIS A 138 5.86 -8.98 -14.51
N PRO A 139 6.76 -9.94 -14.80
CA PRO A 139 7.02 -10.42 -16.16
C PRO A 139 5.78 -10.90 -16.93
N THR A 140 4.83 -11.52 -16.23
CA THR A 140 3.56 -12.03 -16.80
C THR A 140 2.33 -11.21 -16.39
N GLY A 141 2.51 -10.06 -15.72
CA GLY A 141 1.38 -9.22 -15.30
C GLY A 141 0.55 -9.77 -14.12
N LYS A 142 1.12 -10.65 -13.28
CA LYS A 142 0.44 -11.26 -12.13
C LYS A 142 -0.14 -10.19 -11.20
N THR A 143 -1.38 -10.35 -10.75
CA THR A 143 -2.04 -9.34 -9.91
C THR A 143 -1.58 -9.45 -8.46
N LEU A 144 -1.66 -8.32 -7.73
CA LEU A 144 -1.36 -8.28 -6.30
C LEU A 144 -2.27 -9.21 -5.48
N GLU A 145 -3.55 -9.30 -5.84
CA GLU A 145 -4.51 -10.20 -5.17
C GLU A 145 -4.11 -11.68 -5.31
N THR A 146 -3.65 -12.10 -6.49
CA THR A 146 -3.21 -13.47 -6.72
C THR A 146 -2.02 -13.80 -5.82
N ILE A 147 -1.00 -12.94 -5.79
CA ILE A 147 0.20 -13.12 -4.94
C ILE A 147 -0.19 -13.12 -3.47
N ARG A 148 -1.00 -12.15 -3.03
CA ARG A 148 -1.50 -12.06 -1.65
C ARG A 148 -2.23 -13.33 -1.23
N ARG A 149 -3.03 -13.93 -2.12
CA ARG A 149 -3.74 -15.19 -1.83
C ARG A 149 -2.78 -16.37 -1.69
N GLU A 150 -1.81 -16.49 -2.58
CA GLU A 150 -0.81 -17.58 -2.53
C GLU A 150 0.07 -17.50 -1.27
N LEU A 151 0.36 -16.28 -0.81
CA LEU A 151 1.14 -16.03 0.40
C LEU A 151 0.29 -15.92 1.68
N GLY A 152 -0.99 -16.31 1.64
CA GLY A 152 -1.85 -16.33 2.83
C GLY A 152 -2.15 -14.97 3.47
N TYR A 153 -2.04 -13.86 2.72
CA TYR A 153 -2.24 -12.48 3.21
C TYR A 153 -3.58 -12.26 3.93
N TYR A 154 -4.67 -12.81 3.38
CA TYR A 154 -6.04 -12.59 3.88
C TYR A 154 -6.42 -13.48 5.09
N TRP A 155 -5.50 -14.28 5.63
CA TRP A 155 -5.76 -15.22 6.71
C TRP A 155 -5.19 -14.66 8.02
N PRO A 156 -6.03 -14.15 8.94
CA PRO A 156 -5.57 -13.68 10.23
C PRO A 156 -5.00 -14.83 11.05
N ASN A 157 -3.89 -14.56 11.74
CA ASN A 157 -3.20 -15.53 12.60
C ASN A 157 -3.29 -15.18 14.09
N TYR A 158 -4.03 -14.12 14.45
CA TYR A 158 -4.19 -13.65 15.82
C TYR A 158 -5.64 -13.25 16.09
N MET A 159 -6.20 -13.72 17.20
CA MET A 159 -7.56 -13.40 17.67
C MET A 159 -8.69 -13.53 16.63
N GLY A 160 -8.50 -14.32 15.56
CA GLY A 160 -9.48 -14.60 14.50
C GLY A 160 -9.75 -13.46 13.51
N ASN A 161 -9.25 -12.24 13.77
CA ASN A 161 -9.50 -11.04 12.96
C ASN A 161 -8.30 -10.08 12.89
N GLN A 162 -7.17 -10.43 13.50
CA GLN A 162 -5.96 -9.63 13.54
C GLN A 162 -4.76 -10.43 13.03
N TRP A 163 -3.68 -9.71 12.79
CA TRP A 163 -2.43 -10.29 12.36
C TRP A 163 -1.32 -9.92 13.35
N ALA A 164 -0.64 -10.91 13.92
CA ALA A 164 0.47 -10.73 14.86
C ALA A 164 1.70 -11.56 14.47
N GLY A 165 2.89 -10.99 14.60
CA GLY A 165 4.15 -11.65 14.28
C GLY A 165 4.28 -12.14 12.82
N TRP A 166 5.23 -13.05 12.62
CA TRP A 166 5.36 -13.80 11.37
C TRP A 166 4.43 -15.01 11.34
N GLY A 167 3.58 -15.10 10.32
CA GLY A 167 2.53 -16.12 10.18
C GLY A 167 2.70 -17.10 9.03
N GLN A 168 3.80 -17.02 8.29
CA GLN A 168 4.05 -17.82 7.08
C GLN A 168 5.16 -18.86 7.31
N PRO A 169 5.29 -19.89 6.46
CA PRO A 169 6.46 -20.76 6.47
C PRO A 169 7.74 -19.98 6.13
N GLU A 170 8.89 -20.45 6.61
CA GLU A 170 10.20 -19.82 6.30
C GLU A 170 10.57 -19.98 4.82
N ILE A 171 10.24 -21.15 4.25
CA ILE A 171 10.32 -21.42 2.82
C ILE A 171 8.98 -21.04 2.20
N LEU A 172 9.00 -20.05 1.31
CA LEU A 172 7.79 -19.53 0.70
C LEU A 172 7.26 -20.49 -0.38
N PRO A 173 5.92 -20.57 -0.56
CA PRO A 173 5.31 -21.49 -1.51
C PRO A 173 5.59 -21.11 -2.97
N GLU A 174 5.88 -19.84 -3.21
CA GLU A 174 6.14 -19.28 -4.54
C GLU A 174 7.52 -18.63 -4.56
N LYS A 175 8.26 -18.82 -5.64
CA LYS A 175 9.58 -18.22 -5.79
C LYS A 175 9.46 -16.69 -5.91
N PRO A 176 10.16 -15.89 -5.08
CA PRO A 176 10.20 -14.45 -5.22
C PRO A 176 10.90 -14.02 -6.51
N ASN A 177 10.59 -12.82 -6.99
CA ASN A 177 11.21 -12.26 -8.19
C ASN A 177 12.62 -11.74 -7.92
N GLU A 178 12.86 -11.17 -6.73
CA GLU A 178 14.17 -10.69 -6.28
C GLU A 178 14.41 -11.11 -4.81
N GLY A 179 15.67 -11.17 -4.41
CA GLY A 179 16.06 -11.57 -3.06
C GLY A 179 16.02 -13.09 -2.80
N PRO A 180 16.22 -13.52 -1.55
CA PRO A 180 16.27 -14.93 -1.18
C PRO A 180 14.88 -15.58 -1.18
N GLU A 181 14.82 -16.91 -1.32
CA GLU A 181 13.56 -17.69 -1.19
C GLU A 181 13.11 -17.85 0.28
N MET A 182 14.03 -17.61 1.23
CA MET A 182 13.78 -17.70 2.66
C MET A 182 13.41 -16.34 3.23
N ALA A 183 12.27 -16.24 3.88
CA ALA A 183 11.85 -15.02 4.57
C ALA A 183 12.41 -14.96 5.99
N SER A 184 13.03 -13.83 6.34
CA SER A 184 13.35 -13.54 7.75
C SER A 184 12.07 -13.23 8.51
N ARG A 185 11.85 -13.89 9.65
CA ARG A 185 10.68 -13.66 10.52
C ARG A 185 10.55 -12.20 10.96
N ALA A 186 11.68 -11.52 11.17
CA ALA A 186 11.72 -10.13 11.62
C ALA A 186 11.39 -9.12 10.49
N ARG A 187 11.54 -9.51 9.22
CA ARG A 187 11.34 -8.61 8.06
C ARG A 187 10.12 -8.96 7.21
N GLY A 188 9.81 -10.26 7.11
CA GLY A 188 8.77 -10.82 6.25
C GLY A 188 9.13 -10.73 4.76
N VAL A 189 8.14 -10.42 3.93
CA VAL A 189 8.28 -10.26 2.47
C VAL A 189 7.75 -8.89 2.04
N VAL A 190 8.13 -8.41 0.87
CA VAL A 190 7.64 -7.14 0.32
C VAL A 190 7.03 -7.34 -1.07
N MET A 191 5.88 -6.74 -1.30
CA MET A 191 5.24 -6.68 -2.60
C MET A 191 5.58 -5.36 -3.28
N ILE A 192 6.04 -5.39 -4.54
CA ILE A 192 6.42 -4.18 -5.26
C ILE A 192 5.79 -4.20 -6.65
N GLY A 193 5.11 -3.14 -7.04
CA GLY A 193 4.39 -3.14 -8.31
C GLY A 193 4.29 -1.79 -8.97
N ALA A 194 3.76 -1.80 -10.18
CA ALA A 194 3.44 -0.60 -10.92
C ALA A 194 2.04 -0.70 -11.52
N ARG A 195 1.24 0.35 -11.31
CA ARG A 195 -0.17 0.39 -11.73
C ARG A 195 -0.57 1.80 -12.18
N PRO A 196 -1.61 1.93 -13.02
CA PRO A 196 -2.37 3.18 -13.12
C PRO A 196 -2.80 3.69 -11.74
N TRP A 197 -3.20 4.95 -11.67
CA TRP A 197 -3.59 5.56 -10.40
C TRP A 197 -4.75 4.80 -9.74
N ILE A 198 -4.62 4.56 -8.43
CA ILE A 198 -5.66 3.98 -7.58
C ILE A 198 -6.06 4.97 -6.49
N ALA A 199 -7.33 4.93 -6.08
CA ALA A 199 -7.81 5.65 -4.91
C ALA A 199 -8.15 4.67 -3.78
N THR A 200 -8.00 5.13 -2.54
CA THR A 200 -8.33 4.37 -1.34
C THR A 200 -9.39 5.12 -0.55
N TYR A 201 -10.52 4.44 -0.30
CA TYR A 201 -11.70 5.01 0.35
C TYR A 201 -12.22 4.05 1.40
N ASN A 202 -12.30 4.49 2.64
CA ASN A 202 -12.70 3.65 3.76
C ASN A 202 -14.08 4.08 4.25
N VAL A 203 -14.93 3.10 4.59
CA VAL A 203 -16.31 3.34 5.04
C VAL A 203 -16.52 2.69 6.41
N PRO A 204 -16.61 3.49 7.49
CA PRO A 204 -16.89 2.97 8.83
C PRO A 204 -18.33 2.46 8.95
N ILE A 205 -18.48 1.39 9.74
CA ILE A 205 -19.74 0.78 10.13
C ILE A 205 -19.77 0.73 11.67
N LEU A 206 -20.83 1.28 12.27
CA LEU A 206 -21.03 1.31 13.72
C LEU A 206 -21.49 -0.07 14.22
N SER A 207 -20.57 -1.03 14.18
CA SER A 207 -20.81 -2.41 14.58
C SER A 207 -19.51 -3.14 14.85
N THR A 208 -19.54 -4.03 15.84
CA THR A 208 -18.46 -4.98 16.15
C THR A 208 -18.60 -6.31 15.40
N ASP A 209 -19.66 -6.52 14.58
CA ASP A 209 -19.84 -7.73 13.80
C ASP A 209 -18.89 -7.76 12.58
N VAL A 210 -17.67 -8.23 12.83
CA VAL A 210 -16.65 -8.45 11.79
C VAL A 210 -17.12 -9.41 10.71
N SER A 211 -17.99 -10.36 11.04
CA SER A 211 -18.52 -11.30 10.05
C SER A 211 -19.46 -10.59 9.09
N ALA A 212 -20.31 -9.67 9.58
CA ALA A 212 -21.12 -8.80 8.74
C ALA A 212 -20.24 -7.89 7.88
N ALA A 213 -19.23 -7.23 8.46
CA ALA A 213 -18.31 -6.39 7.71
C ALA A 213 -17.61 -7.17 6.59
N LYS A 214 -17.13 -8.39 6.85
CA LYS A 214 -16.52 -9.27 5.84
C LYS A 214 -17.51 -9.67 4.74
N ARG A 215 -18.77 -9.96 5.08
CA ARG A 215 -19.83 -10.24 4.09
C ARG A 215 -20.12 -9.03 3.21
N ILE A 216 -20.29 -7.85 3.81
CA ILE A 216 -20.52 -6.59 3.09
C ILE A 216 -19.32 -6.31 2.17
N ALA A 217 -18.09 -6.39 2.69
CA ALA A 217 -16.89 -6.21 1.90
C ALA A 217 -16.89 -7.15 0.68
N LEU A 218 -17.15 -8.45 0.86
CA LEU A 218 -17.21 -9.39 -0.26
C LEU A 218 -18.23 -8.97 -1.32
N MET A 219 -19.44 -8.58 -0.90
CA MET A 219 -20.51 -8.16 -1.82
C MET A 219 -20.26 -6.82 -2.50
N VAL A 220 -19.47 -5.92 -1.88
CA VAL A 220 -19.04 -4.66 -2.51
C VAL A 220 -17.94 -4.92 -3.53
N SER A 221 -17.02 -5.83 -3.24
CA SER A 221 -15.89 -6.12 -4.13
C SER A 221 -16.32 -6.75 -5.44
N GLY A 222 -15.66 -6.36 -6.53
CA GLY A 222 -15.89 -6.95 -7.85
C GLY A 222 -15.71 -8.46 -7.88
N ARG A 223 -14.83 -9.02 -7.02
CA ARG A 223 -14.63 -10.49 -6.93
C ARG A 223 -15.84 -11.22 -6.36
N GLY A 224 -16.67 -10.55 -5.55
CA GLY A 224 -17.92 -11.10 -5.02
C GLY A 224 -19.14 -10.73 -5.86
N GLY A 225 -18.93 -10.24 -7.09
CA GLY A 225 -20.02 -9.81 -7.99
C GLY A 225 -20.52 -8.38 -7.74
N GLY A 226 -19.83 -7.61 -6.90
CA GLY A 226 -20.14 -6.22 -6.59
C GLY A 226 -19.67 -5.22 -7.65
N LEU A 227 -19.11 -4.11 -7.19
CA LEU A 227 -18.61 -3.04 -8.05
C LEU A 227 -17.35 -3.52 -8.80
N PRO A 228 -17.34 -3.50 -10.15
CA PRO A 228 -16.14 -3.91 -10.90
C PRO A 228 -14.96 -3.02 -10.55
N THR A 229 -13.74 -3.53 -10.64
CA THR A 229 -12.50 -2.80 -10.31
C THR A 229 -12.41 -2.27 -8.85
N VAL A 230 -13.30 -2.68 -7.95
CA VAL A 230 -13.22 -2.38 -6.51
C VAL A 230 -12.77 -3.62 -5.74
N GLN A 231 -11.73 -3.46 -4.93
CA GLN A 231 -11.26 -4.46 -3.96
C GLN A 231 -11.53 -3.97 -2.55
N THR A 232 -12.01 -4.84 -1.67
CA THR A 232 -12.35 -4.43 -0.30
C THR A 232 -11.91 -5.46 0.73
N LEU A 233 -11.78 -4.99 1.98
CA LEU A 233 -11.64 -5.80 3.18
C LEU A 233 -12.61 -5.27 4.23
N GLY A 234 -13.20 -6.18 5.02
CA GLY A 234 -13.96 -5.84 6.22
C GLY A 234 -13.09 -6.12 7.44
N LEU A 235 -12.70 -5.07 8.14
CA LEU A 235 -11.72 -5.12 9.24
C LEU A 235 -12.32 -4.55 10.52
N VAL A 236 -11.78 -4.96 11.67
CA VAL A 236 -12.01 -4.23 12.93
C VAL A 236 -11.26 -2.91 12.90
N HIS A 237 -11.85 -1.86 13.47
CA HIS A 237 -11.26 -0.54 13.55
C HIS A 237 -11.85 0.13 14.77
N GLY A 238 -11.07 0.41 15.81
CA GLY A 238 -11.59 0.79 17.13
C GLY A 238 -12.30 -0.32 17.92
N GLU A 239 -12.88 0.05 19.06
CA GLU A 239 -13.56 -0.89 19.99
C GLU A 239 -14.97 -1.26 19.54
N ASP A 240 -15.71 -0.30 18.97
CA ASP A 240 -17.14 -0.45 18.65
C ASP A 240 -17.44 -0.41 17.13
N THR A 241 -16.39 -0.33 16.31
CA THR A 241 -16.51 -0.10 14.88
C THR A 241 -15.82 -1.16 14.04
N THR A 242 -16.36 -1.36 12.84
CA THR A 242 -15.72 -2.10 11.76
C THR A 242 -15.62 -1.17 10.57
N GLU A 243 -14.75 -1.49 9.62
CA GLU A 243 -14.53 -0.63 8.47
C GLU A 243 -14.42 -1.46 7.19
N ILE A 244 -15.08 -0.98 6.14
CA ILE A 244 -14.93 -1.49 4.79
C ILE A 244 -13.83 -0.66 4.12
N THR A 245 -12.60 -1.15 4.16
CA THR A 245 -11.49 -0.52 3.43
C THR A 245 -11.65 -0.82 1.96
N CYS A 246 -11.63 0.19 1.09
CA CYS A 246 -11.81 -0.01 -0.35
C CYS A 246 -10.61 0.53 -1.13
N MET A 247 -10.15 -0.27 -2.09
CA MET A 247 -9.22 0.12 -3.13
C MET A 247 -9.97 0.18 -4.45
N LEU A 248 -10.02 1.38 -5.03
CA LEU A 248 -10.67 1.68 -6.31
C LEU A 248 -9.55 1.60 -7.36
N LEU A 249 -9.49 0.50 -8.10
CA LEU A 249 -8.43 0.25 -9.08
C LEU A 249 -8.54 1.16 -10.31
N GLU A 250 -9.75 1.60 -10.62
CA GLU A 250 -10.05 2.53 -11.71
C GLU A 250 -11.00 3.63 -11.22
N PRO A 251 -10.49 4.60 -10.44
CA PRO A 251 -11.33 5.58 -9.75
C PRO A 251 -12.09 6.53 -10.70
N ASN A 252 -11.68 6.61 -11.97
CA ASN A 252 -12.39 7.35 -13.01
C ASN A 252 -13.66 6.62 -13.49
N GLN A 253 -13.77 5.30 -13.28
CA GLN A 253 -14.95 4.52 -13.64
C GLN A 253 -15.90 4.34 -12.45
N ILE A 254 -15.34 4.07 -11.27
CA ILE A 254 -16.11 3.90 -10.03
C ILE A 254 -15.53 4.81 -8.96
N GLY A 255 -16.27 5.87 -8.64
CA GLY A 255 -15.95 6.81 -7.58
C GLY A 255 -16.39 6.33 -6.20
N ALA A 256 -15.91 7.06 -5.18
CA ALA A 256 -16.23 6.81 -3.78
C ALA A 256 -17.74 6.94 -3.47
N ASP A 257 -18.47 7.77 -4.20
CA ASP A 257 -19.92 7.93 -4.01
C ASP A 257 -20.69 6.63 -4.31
N ARG A 258 -20.25 5.87 -5.32
CA ARG A 258 -20.84 4.57 -5.66
C ARG A 258 -20.50 3.51 -4.62
N VAL A 259 -19.25 3.54 -4.11
CA VAL A 259 -18.81 2.65 -3.04
C VAL A 259 -19.61 2.92 -1.76
N GLN A 260 -19.70 4.19 -1.34
CA GLN A 260 -20.48 4.62 -0.17
C GLN A 260 -21.93 4.12 -0.25
N LYS A 261 -22.64 4.41 -1.35
CA LYS A 261 -24.03 3.99 -1.56
C LYS A 261 -24.19 2.47 -1.52
N GLN A 262 -23.24 1.72 -2.09
CA GLN A 262 -23.29 0.26 -2.09
C GLN A 262 -23.11 -0.31 -0.69
N VAL A 263 -22.19 0.25 0.11
CA VAL A 263 -21.99 -0.14 1.52
C VAL A 263 -23.23 0.17 2.34
N GLU A 264 -23.77 1.40 2.24
CA GLU A 264 -25.00 1.83 2.93
C GLU A 264 -26.19 0.90 2.62
N MET A 265 -26.39 0.57 1.35
CA MET A 265 -27.47 -0.32 0.92
C MET A 265 -27.34 -1.73 1.53
N LEU A 266 -26.14 -2.31 1.52
CA LEU A 266 -25.90 -3.66 2.04
C LEU A 266 -25.94 -3.69 3.57
N ALA A 267 -25.44 -2.65 4.23
CA ALA A 267 -25.50 -2.49 5.67
C ALA A 267 -26.95 -2.33 6.18
N ALA A 268 -27.77 -1.56 5.47
CA ALA A 268 -29.18 -1.38 5.80
C ALA A 268 -29.98 -2.69 5.78
N GLN A 269 -29.62 -3.65 4.92
CA GLN A 269 -30.24 -4.99 4.91
C GLN A 269 -29.96 -5.78 6.21
N GLY A 270 -28.84 -5.48 6.87
CA GLY A 270 -28.48 -6.04 8.17
C GLY A 270 -28.84 -5.15 9.37
N GLY A 271 -29.52 -4.02 9.15
CA GLY A 271 -29.82 -3.05 10.20
C GLY A 271 -28.58 -2.38 10.81
N LEU A 272 -27.51 -2.22 10.02
CA LEU A 272 -26.25 -1.63 10.46
C LEU A 272 -26.17 -0.16 10.03
N ASP A 273 -25.71 0.68 10.94
CA ASP A 273 -25.47 2.10 10.68
C ASP A 273 -24.09 2.31 10.04
N VAL A 274 -24.05 3.15 9.00
CA VAL A 274 -22.86 3.45 8.20
C VAL A 274 -22.53 4.92 8.32
N GLU A 275 -21.27 5.22 8.60
CA GLU A 275 -20.78 6.59 8.61
C GLU A 275 -20.35 7.05 7.21
N LYS A 276 -20.15 8.35 7.05
CA LYS A 276 -19.58 8.90 5.83
C LYS A 276 -18.13 8.42 5.70
N GLY A 277 -17.82 7.71 4.62
CA GLY A 277 -16.47 7.28 4.35
C GLY A 277 -15.53 8.42 3.98
N TYR A 278 -14.23 8.14 4.01
CA TYR A 278 -13.16 9.10 3.79
C TYR A 278 -12.05 8.51 2.90
N PHE A 279 -11.36 9.40 2.18
CA PHE A 279 -10.17 8.99 1.43
C PHE A 279 -8.96 8.94 2.36
N THR A 280 -8.11 7.92 2.19
CA THR A 280 -6.83 7.83 2.93
C THR A 280 -5.66 8.47 2.18
N ASP A 281 -5.92 8.95 0.97
CA ASP A 281 -4.93 9.61 0.13
C ASP A 281 -5.56 10.72 -0.72
N LEU A 282 -4.72 11.49 -1.40
CA LEU A 282 -5.11 12.63 -2.23
C LEU A 282 -5.39 12.21 -3.69
N SER A 283 -6.11 13.06 -4.43
CA SER A 283 -6.27 12.87 -5.89
C SER A 283 -4.94 13.12 -6.63
N PRO A 284 -4.76 12.60 -7.86
CA PRO A 284 -3.57 12.87 -8.66
C PRO A 284 -3.27 14.35 -8.82
N GLU A 285 -4.31 15.15 -9.05
CA GLU A 285 -4.20 16.59 -9.29
C GLU A 285 -3.71 17.31 -8.02
N MET A 286 -4.33 16.99 -6.87
CA MET A 286 -3.92 17.54 -5.57
C MET A 286 -2.49 17.14 -5.21
N ILE A 287 -2.08 15.93 -5.56
CA ILE A 287 -0.71 15.44 -5.33
C ILE A 287 0.30 16.24 -6.17
N VAL A 288 0.03 16.43 -7.45
CA VAL A 288 0.90 17.22 -8.34
C VAL A 288 0.98 18.66 -7.86
N GLU A 289 -0.15 19.28 -7.52
CA GLU A 289 -0.19 20.64 -6.98
C GLU A 289 0.63 20.76 -5.69
N ARG A 290 0.45 19.82 -4.76
CA ARG A 290 1.17 19.82 -3.48
C ARG A 290 2.66 19.60 -3.66
N TYR A 291 3.08 18.69 -4.55
CA TYR A 291 4.48 18.51 -4.92
C TYR A 291 5.08 19.82 -5.45
N MET A 292 4.43 20.46 -6.42
CA MET A 292 4.91 21.72 -7.00
C MET A 292 4.98 22.84 -5.97
N LYS A 293 4.06 22.90 -5.02
CA LYS A 293 4.10 23.90 -3.94
C LYS A 293 5.29 23.67 -3.00
N LEU A 294 5.53 22.42 -2.60
CA LEU A 294 6.56 22.09 -1.60
C LEU A 294 7.97 22.18 -2.18
N ILE A 295 8.19 21.65 -3.39
CA ILE A 295 9.52 21.67 -4.01
C ILE A 295 10.02 23.11 -4.29
N ASN A 296 9.09 24.03 -4.59
CA ASN A 296 9.42 25.44 -4.79
C ASN A 296 9.63 26.20 -3.48
N ALA A 297 9.01 25.76 -2.37
CA ALA A 297 9.20 26.38 -1.06
C ALA A 297 10.55 26.01 -0.44
N ASP A 298 11.08 24.82 -0.71
CA ASP A 298 12.41 24.39 -0.27
C ASP A 298 13.55 25.00 -1.13
N SER A 299 13.20 25.64 -2.26
CA SER A 299 14.14 26.32 -3.16
C SER A 299 14.32 27.82 -2.87
N SER A 300 13.65 28.35 -1.82
CA SER A 300 13.60 29.78 -1.44
C SER A 300 14.02 30.00 0.00
#